data_AF-W4L9P6-F1
#
_entry.id   AF-W4L9P6-F1
#
_cell.length_a   1.000
_cell.length_b   1.000
_cell.length_c   1.000
_cell.angle_alpha   90.00
_cell.angle_beta   90.00
_cell.angle_gamma   90.00
#
_symmetry.space_group_name_H-M   'P 1'
#
loop_
_entity.id
_entity.type
_entity.pdbx_description
1 polymer ?
#
loop_
_entity_poly.entity_id
_entity_poly.type
_entity_poly.pdbx_seq_one_letter_code
_entity_poly.pdbx_strand_id
1 'polypeptide(L)'
;VGSMLAVHHGTFHTGLFILVLFGSMLVQMGTNLVDEYADHEETQSEGKFLAPHKVIARGLLTSQAVRLGAVVCFGIATAIGVYLVLRTGWPLALVCLASVAVAYGYSAGPLPLGTLGLGEPLVFIFMGPVMVLSSFYVQTHTLTWPVGWLSVPIGCLVMAILVVNNLRDIDEDRQYGKASLATIWGHRVAAGVFCGLLIIAFGSVVMLVVSGAGPWIWLAPLLTLPQALTLARQVLQGRERAVF
;
A
#
# COMPACT_ATOMS: atom_id res chain seq x y z
N VAL A 1 12.30 0.29 -4.76
CA VAL A 1 13.39 0.01 -3.79
C VAL A 1 14.12 -1.28 -4.12
N GLY A 2 13.45 -2.43 -4.23
CA GLY A 2 14.14 -3.69 -4.52
C GLY A 2 14.99 -3.64 -5.80
N SER A 3 14.43 -3.17 -6.92
CA SER A 3 15.23 -3.06 -8.17
C SER A 3 16.38 -2.04 -8.10
N MET A 4 16.30 -1.03 -7.24
CA MET A 4 17.43 -0.11 -7.00
C MET A 4 18.60 -0.85 -6.34
N LEU A 5 18.31 -1.73 -5.38
CA LEU A 5 19.34 -2.53 -4.73
C LEU A 5 20.03 -3.49 -5.73
N ALA A 6 19.29 -3.98 -6.72
CA ALA A 6 19.88 -4.81 -7.78
C ALA A 6 20.96 -4.07 -8.62
N VAL A 7 20.91 -2.74 -8.68
CA VAL A 7 21.97 -1.93 -9.31
C VAL A 7 23.29 -2.09 -8.57
N HIS A 8 23.27 -2.09 -7.23
CA HIS A 8 24.46 -2.32 -6.41
C HIS A 8 25.03 -3.73 -6.57
N HIS A 9 24.18 -4.71 -6.92
CA HIS A 9 24.59 -6.08 -7.20
C HIS A 9 25.04 -6.32 -8.65
N GLY A 10 24.98 -5.31 -9.52
CA GLY A 10 25.36 -5.43 -10.93
C GLY A 10 24.42 -6.30 -11.78
N THR A 11 23.25 -6.69 -11.25
CA THR A 11 22.28 -7.58 -11.91
C THR A 11 21.02 -6.85 -12.38
N PHE A 12 21.10 -5.53 -12.53
CA PHE A 12 19.95 -4.71 -12.89
C PHE A 12 19.57 -4.88 -14.37
N HIS A 13 18.32 -5.25 -14.60
CA HIS A 13 17.72 -5.39 -15.92
C HIS A 13 16.62 -4.34 -16.11
N THR A 14 16.90 -3.35 -16.97
CA THR A 14 15.99 -2.23 -17.25
C THR A 14 14.63 -2.70 -17.75
N GLY A 15 14.56 -3.71 -18.61
CA GLY A 15 13.29 -4.24 -19.13
C GLY A 15 12.42 -4.84 -18.02
N LEU A 16 13.00 -5.63 -17.12
CA LEU A 16 12.27 -6.18 -15.97
C LEU A 16 11.83 -5.08 -15.00
N PHE A 17 12.66 -4.05 -14.81
CA PHE A 17 12.30 -2.91 -13.96
C PHE A 17 11.10 -2.15 -14.51
N ILE A 18 11.09 -1.83 -15.81
CA ILE A 18 9.98 -1.14 -16.47
C ILE A 18 8.70 -1.97 -16.36
N LEU A 19 8.78 -3.29 -16.56
CA LEU A 19 7.62 -4.17 -16.43
C LEU A 19 7.08 -4.22 -15.00
N VAL A 20 7.95 -4.36 -13.98
CA VAL A 20 7.53 -4.32 -12.57
C VAL A 20 6.89 -2.97 -12.23
N LEU A 21 7.50 -1.86 -12.65
CA LEU A 21 6.99 -0.52 -12.41
C LEU A 21 5.62 -0.33 -13.06
N PHE A 22 5.52 -0.57 -14.36
CA PHE A 22 4.29 -0.36 -15.12
C PHE A 22 3.18 -1.31 -14.67
N GLY A 23 3.51 -2.58 -14.43
CA GLY A 23 2.59 -3.56 -13.86
C GLY A 23 2.05 -3.12 -12.49
N SER A 24 2.92 -2.63 -11.60
CA SER A 24 2.49 -2.11 -10.28
C SER A 24 1.59 -0.88 -10.39
N MET A 25 1.88 0.03 -11.32
CA MET A 25 1.04 1.20 -11.57
C MET A 25 -0.34 0.80 -12.09
N LEU A 26 -0.41 -0.15 -13.02
CA LEU A 26 -1.68 -0.66 -13.54
C LEU A 26 -2.53 -1.33 -12.46
N VAL A 27 -1.91 -2.10 -11.56
CA VAL A 27 -2.61 -2.67 -10.39
C VAL A 27 -3.20 -1.55 -9.53
N GLN A 28 -2.41 -0.53 -9.19
CA GLN A 28 -2.89 0.59 -8.37
C GLN A 28 -3.99 1.41 -9.06
N MET A 29 -3.85 1.67 -10.36
CA MET A 29 -4.91 2.31 -11.15
C MET A 29 -6.18 1.46 -11.18
N GLY A 30 -6.05 0.16 -11.42
CA GLY A 30 -7.16 -0.79 -11.42
C GLY A 30 -7.89 -0.82 -10.09
N THR A 31 -7.18 -0.91 -8.97
CA THR A 31 -7.77 -0.89 -7.62
C THR A 31 -8.53 0.41 -7.37
N ASN A 32 -7.94 1.57 -7.68
CA ASN A 32 -8.64 2.85 -7.50
C ASN A 32 -9.91 2.97 -8.37
N LEU A 33 -9.90 2.42 -9.59
CA LEU A 33 -11.09 2.39 -10.46
C LEU A 33 -12.16 1.41 -9.94
N VAL A 34 -11.77 0.29 -9.33
CA VAL A 34 -12.70 -0.63 -8.67
C VAL A 34 -13.33 0.05 -7.46
N ASP A 35 -12.54 0.72 -6.62
CA ASP A 35 -13.05 1.45 -5.45
C ASP A 35 -14.02 2.56 -5.87
N GLU A 36 -13.70 3.29 -6.94
CA GLU A 36 -14.58 4.29 -7.55
C GLU A 36 -15.92 3.70 -8.00
N TYR A 37 -15.89 2.53 -8.65
CA TYR A 37 -17.09 1.84 -9.13
C TYR A 37 -17.92 1.26 -7.98
N ALA A 38 -17.27 0.63 -6.99
CA ALA A 38 -17.91 0.03 -5.82
C ALA A 38 -18.63 1.09 -4.97
N ASP A 39 -17.96 2.22 -4.67
CA ASP A 39 -18.60 3.33 -3.95
C ASP A 39 -19.83 3.87 -4.71
N HIS A 40 -19.78 3.93 -6.05
CA HIS A 40 -20.93 4.36 -6.84
C HIS A 40 -22.10 3.37 -6.77
N GLU A 41 -21.85 2.05 -6.78
CA GLU A 41 -22.89 1.05 -6.61
C GLU A 41 -23.50 1.10 -5.21
N GLU A 42 -22.68 1.20 -4.15
CA GLU A 42 -23.14 1.33 -2.76
C GLU A 42 -23.99 2.60 -2.56
N THR A 43 -23.62 3.72 -3.19
CA THR A 43 -24.45 4.93 -3.18
C THR A 43 -25.82 4.69 -3.80
N GLN A 44 -25.91 3.95 -4.91
CA GLN A 44 -27.20 3.66 -5.54
C GLN A 44 -28.06 2.69 -4.74
N SER A 45 -27.46 1.67 -4.12
CA SER A 45 -28.19 0.63 -3.40
C SER A 45 -28.55 1.01 -1.97
N GLU A 46 -27.66 1.70 -1.26
CA GLU A 46 -27.75 1.94 0.19
C GLU A 46 -27.85 3.43 0.55
N GLY A 47 -27.80 4.32 -0.43
CA GLY A 47 -27.86 5.77 -0.17
C GLY A 47 -26.62 6.33 0.51
N LYS A 48 -25.51 5.58 0.50
CA LYS A 48 -24.19 6.02 1.00
C LYS A 48 -23.78 7.32 0.31
N PHE A 49 -23.31 8.30 1.07
CA PHE A 49 -22.85 9.57 0.51
C PHE A 49 -21.62 9.36 -0.38
N LEU A 50 -21.75 9.68 -1.67
CA LEU A 50 -20.61 9.63 -2.60
C LEU A 50 -19.77 10.90 -2.45
N ALA A 51 -18.48 10.73 -2.22
CA ALA A 51 -17.61 11.88 -2.01
C ALA A 51 -17.56 12.78 -3.27
N PRO A 52 -17.71 14.12 -3.17
CA PRO A 52 -17.83 15.03 -4.32
C PRO A 52 -16.61 15.09 -5.26
N HIS A 53 -15.49 14.50 -4.84
CA HIS A 53 -14.26 14.45 -5.62
C HIS A 53 -14.18 13.25 -6.58
N LYS A 54 -15.07 12.25 -6.42
CA LYS A 54 -15.17 11.06 -7.28
C LYS A 54 -15.49 11.44 -8.72
N VAL A 55 -14.81 10.81 -9.69
CA VAL A 55 -14.94 11.09 -11.13
C VAL A 55 -16.31 10.73 -11.69
N ILE A 56 -16.96 9.68 -11.14
CA ILE A 56 -18.34 9.33 -11.52
C ILE A 56 -19.32 10.38 -10.98
N ALA A 57 -19.16 10.79 -9.72
CA ALA A 57 -19.99 11.83 -9.09
C ALA A 57 -19.93 13.17 -9.85
N ARG A 58 -18.75 13.49 -10.42
CA ARG A 58 -18.51 14.70 -11.23
C ARG A 58 -18.99 14.58 -12.68
N GLY A 59 -19.48 13.42 -13.11
CA GLY A 59 -19.89 13.18 -14.50
C GLY A 59 -18.73 13.19 -15.50
N LEU A 60 -17.48 13.06 -15.04
CA LEU A 60 -16.30 13.06 -15.91
C LEU A 60 -16.12 11.74 -16.66
N LEU A 61 -16.53 10.63 -16.02
CA LEU A 61 -16.52 9.28 -16.60
C LEU A 61 -17.82 8.56 -16.26
N THR A 62 -18.28 7.70 -17.17
CA THR A 62 -19.42 6.82 -16.91
C THR A 62 -18.98 5.63 -16.06
N SER A 63 -19.90 5.04 -15.29
CA SER A 63 -19.63 3.82 -14.51
C SER A 63 -19.13 2.66 -15.39
N GLN A 64 -19.67 2.54 -16.61
CA GLN A 64 -19.22 1.57 -17.60
C GLN A 64 -17.77 1.81 -18.04
N ALA A 65 -17.37 3.07 -18.26
CA ALA A 65 -16.01 3.42 -18.63
C ALA A 65 -15.02 3.14 -17.49
N VAL A 66 -15.39 3.46 -16.25
CA VAL A 66 -14.58 3.16 -15.06
C VAL A 66 -14.39 1.64 -14.90
N ARG A 67 -15.48 0.86 -15.01
CA ARG A 67 -15.42 -0.60 -14.94
C ARG A 67 -14.55 -1.20 -16.03
N LEU A 68 -14.72 -0.74 -17.28
CA LEU A 68 -13.89 -1.19 -18.40
C LEU A 68 -12.42 -0.82 -18.19
N GLY A 69 -12.14 0.38 -17.70
CA GLY A 69 -10.79 0.83 -17.35
C GLY A 69 -10.13 -0.09 -16.32
N ALA A 70 -10.86 -0.45 -15.25
CA ALA A 70 -10.38 -1.39 -14.25
C ALA A 70 -10.02 -2.75 -14.86
N VAL A 71 -10.93 -3.32 -15.68
CA VAL A 71 -10.71 -4.61 -16.36
C VAL A 71 -9.49 -4.56 -17.29
N VAL A 72 -9.32 -3.48 -18.05
CA VAL A 72 -8.16 -3.30 -18.93
C VAL A 72 -6.87 -3.18 -18.12
N CYS A 73 -6.87 -2.38 -17.06
CA CYS A 73 -5.72 -2.23 -16.18
C CYS A 73 -5.29 -3.57 -15.58
N PHE A 74 -6.22 -4.32 -14.99
CA PHE A 74 -5.92 -5.63 -14.42
C PHE A 74 -5.54 -6.65 -15.49
N GLY A 75 -6.19 -6.67 -16.66
CA GLY A 75 -5.85 -7.59 -17.75
C GLY A 75 -4.40 -7.40 -18.23
N ILE A 76 -3.97 -6.16 -18.43
CA ILE A 76 -2.58 -5.86 -18.82
C ILE A 76 -1.61 -6.17 -17.67
N ALA A 77 -1.96 -5.81 -16.42
CA ALA A 77 -1.14 -6.13 -15.26
C ALA A 77 -0.95 -7.64 -15.08
N THR A 78 -2.00 -8.44 -15.28
CA THR A 78 -1.94 -9.91 -15.24
C THR A 78 -1.03 -10.44 -16.34
N ALA A 79 -1.13 -9.94 -17.58
CA ALA A 79 -0.24 -10.36 -18.66
C ALA A 79 1.24 -10.07 -18.33
N ILE A 80 1.53 -8.89 -17.78
CA ILE A 80 2.87 -8.53 -17.28
C ILE A 80 3.30 -9.48 -16.16
N GLY A 81 2.43 -9.74 -15.18
CA GLY A 81 2.70 -10.64 -14.06
C GLY A 81 3.03 -12.06 -14.52
N VAL A 82 2.24 -12.61 -15.46
CA VAL A 82 2.51 -13.93 -16.06
C VAL A 82 3.86 -13.95 -16.76
N TYR A 83 4.17 -12.92 -17.56
CA TYR A 83 5.48 -12.83 -18.21
C TYR A 83 6.62 -12.78 -17.19
N LEU A 84 6.50 -11.99 -16.12
CA LEU A 84 7.50 -11.91 -15.04
C LEU A 84 7.68 -13.25 -14.33
N VAL A 85 6.59 -13.99 -14.08
CA VAL A 85 6.65 -15.35 -13.49
C VAL A 85 7.40 -16.31 -14.42
N LEU A 86 7.11 -16.30 -15.72
CA LEU A 86 7.81 -17.14 -16.70
C LEU A 86 9.30 -16.82 -16.78
N ARG A 87 9.69 -15.56 -16.59
CA ARG A 87 11.09 -15.12 -16.59
C ARG A 87 11.81 -15.38 -15.27
N THR A 88 11.11 -15.28 -14.14
CA THR A 88 11.73 -15.32 -12.81
C THR A 88 11.72 -16.72 -12.19
N GLY A 89 10.65 -17.48 -12.41
CA GLY A 89 10.44 -18.82 -11.87
C GLY A 89 9.25 -18.92 -10.92
N TRP A 90 8.96 -20.16 -10.50
CA TRP A 90 7.81 -20.53 -9.67
C TRP A 90 7.69 -19.82 -8.31
N PRO A 91 8.77 -19.39 -7.61
CA PRO A 91 8.60 -18.71 -6.32
C PRO A 91 7.80 -17.40 -6.46
N LEU A 92 7.99 -16.68 -7.57
CA LEU A 92 7.20 -15.48 -7.85
C LEU A 92 5.72 -15.81 -8.10
N ALA A 93 5.42 -16.97 -8.71
CA ALA A 93 4.05 -17.42 -8.92
C ALA A 93 3.30 -17.59 -7.59
N LEU A 94 3.95 -18.19 -6.59
CA LEU A 94 3.38 -18.34 -5.26
C LEU A 94 3.11 -16.98 -4.60
N VAL A 95 4.03 -16.04 -4.73
CA VAL A 95 3.85 -14.68 -4.20
C VAL A 95 2.66 -13.98 -4.88
N CYS A 96 2.54 -14.08 -6.21
CA CYS A 96 1.41 -13.52 -6.95
C CYS A 96 0.09 -14.15 -6.51
N LEU A 97 0.02 -15.47 -6.40
CA LEU A 97 -1.18 -16.19 -5.96
C LEU A 97 -1.57 -15.82 -4.53
N ALA A 98 -0.59 -15.76 -3.60
CA ALA A 98 -0.83 -15.34 -2.23
C ALA A 98 -1.32 -13.88 -2.17
N SER A 99 -0.76 -13.00 -3.00
CA SER A 99 -1.17 -11.59 -3.06
C SER A 99 -2.61 -11.44 -3.59
N VAL A 100 -2.99 -12.21 -4.61
CA VAL A 100 -4.38 -12.23 -5.11
C VAL A 100 -5.33 -12.80 -4.06
N ALA A 101 -4.96 -13.88 -3.37
CA ALA A 101 -5.77 -14.47 -2.31
C ALA A 101 -6.00 -13.49 -1.16
N VAL A 102 -4.97 -12.77 -0.74
CA VAL A 102 -5.09 -11.74 0.30
C VAL A 102 -5.88 -10.53 -0.20
N ALA A 103 -5.65 -10.06 -1.42
CA ALA A 103 -6.43 -8.94 -1.98
C ALA A 103 -7.92 -9.30 -2.09
N TYR A 104 -8.25 -10.50 -2.55
CA TYR A 104 -9.63 -10.99 -2.59
C TYR A 104 -10.21 -11.11 -1.18
N GLY A 105 -9.52 -11.77 -0.26
CA GLY A 105 -10.00 -11.93 1.12
C GLY A 105 -10.05 -10.62 1.92
N TYR A 106 -9.32 -9.57 1.48
CA TYR A 106 -9.33 -8.26 2.12
C TYR A 106 -10.66 -7.55 1.92
N SER A 107 -11.18 -7.55 0.69
CA SER A 107 -12.40 -6.80 0.31
C SER A 107 -13.63 -7.70 0.10
N ALA A 108 -13.45 -8.98 -0.22
CA ALA A 108 -14.52 -9.89 -0.61
C ALA A 108 -14.58 -11.15 0.27
N GLY A 109 -15.71 -11.85 0.20
CA GLY A 109 -15.99 -13.06 0.99
C GLY A 109 -16.87 -12.80 2.21
N PRO A 110 -17.26 -13.86 2.94
CA PRO A 110 -18.23 -13.77 4.03
C PRO A 110 -17.69 -13.03 5.28
N LEU A 111 -16.37 -12.89 5.40
CA LEU A 111 -15.67 -12.16 6.46
C LEU A 111 -14.44 -11.45 5.86
N PRO A 112 -14.61 -10.23 5.31
CA PRO A 112 -13.50 -9.47 4.77
C PRO A 112 -12.43 -9.25 5.85
N LEU A 113 -11.16 -9.55 5.55
CA LEU A 113 -10.06 -9.41 6.52
C LEU A 113 -9.89 -7.95 6.97
N GLY A 114 -10.24 -7.00 6.10
CA GLY A 114 -10.26 -5.58 6.41
C GLY A 114 -11.26 -5.20 7.51
N THR A 115 -12.31 -5.99 7.74
CA THR A 115 -13.30 -5.77 8.81
C THR A 115 -12.95 -6.51 10.10
N LEU A 116 -11.83 -7.23 10.14
CA LEU A 116 -11.36 -8.01 11.30
C LEU A 116 -10.18 -7.35 12.04
N GLY A 117 -9.84 -6.09 11.73
CA GLY A 117 -8.66 -5.42 12.29
C GLY A 117 -7.33 -5.96 11.74
N LEU A 118 -7.37 -6.79 10.70
CA LEU A 118 -6.17 -7.32 10.03
C LEU A 118 -5.72 -6.44 8.87
N GLY A 119 -6.41 -5.33 8.61
CA GLY A 119 -6.15 -4.46 7.48
C GLY A 119 -4.73 -3.90 7.48
N GLU A 120 -4.32 -3.28 8.59
CA GLU A 120 -3.02 -2.62 8.72
C GLU A 120 -1.83 -3.60 8.67
N PRO A 121 -1.83 -4.75 9.38
CA PRO A 121 -0.77 -5.76 9.24
C PRO A 121 -0.65 -6.35 7.83
N LEU A 122 -1.77 -6.64 7.17
CA LEU A 122 -1.75 -7.18 5.80
C LEU A 122 -1.17 -6.16 4.82
N VAL A 123 -1.60 -4.90 4.91
CA VAL A 123 -1.06 -3.82 4.07
C VAL A 123 0.42 -3.60 4.33
N PHE A 124 0.87 -3.62 5.59
CA PHE A 124 2.29 -3.55 5.93
C PHE A 124 3.08 -4.67 5.22
N ILE A 125 2.65 -5.93 5.34
CA ILE A 125 3.36 -7.10 4.81
C ILE A 125 3.37 -7.09 3.29
N PHE A 126 2.22 -6.91 2.66
CA PHE A 126 2.09 -7.08 1.22
C PHE A 126 2.63 -5.87 0.44
N MET A 127 2.41 -4.65 0.94
CA MET A 127 2.88 -3.45 0.26
C MET A 127 4.30 -3.03 0.68
N GLY A 128 4.81 -3.54 1.79
CA GLY A 128 6.20 -3.37 2.23
C GLY A 128 7.08 -4.54 1.80
N PRO A 129 7.34 -5.52 2.70
CA PRO A 129 8.15 -6.71 2.42
C PRO A 129 7.86 -7.37 1.08
N VAL A 130 6.64 -7.86 0.84
CA VAL A 130 6.35 -8.67 -0.35
C VAL A 130 6.66 -7.89 -1.64
N MET A 131 6.20 -6.64 -1.76
CA MET A 131 6.51 -5.80 -2.92
C MET A 131 8.02 -5.54 -3.09
N VAL A 132 8.71 -5.16 -2.01
CA VAL A 132 10.14 -4.80 -2.09
C VAL A 132 10.99 -6.04 -2.39
N LEU A 133 10.80 -7.13 -1.65
CA LEU A 133 11.52 -8.39 -1.86
C LEU A 133 11.25 -8.96 -3.27
N SER A 134 9.99 -8.95 -3.73
CA SER A 134 9.66 -9.47 -5.07
C SER A 134 10.31 -8.66 -6.18
N SER A 135 10.29 -7.32 -6.07
CA SER A 135 10.93 -6.45 -7.06
C SER A 135 12.46 -6.59 -7.12
N PHE A 136 13.10 -7.04 -6.04
CA PHE A 136 14.51 -7.42 -6.02
C PHE A 136 14.70 -8.83 -6.58
N TYR A 137 13.90 -9.79 -6.16
CA TYR A 137 13.98 -11.18 -6.61
C TYR A 137 13.80 -11.31 -8.12
N VAL A 138 12.89 -10.54 -8.73
CA VAL A 138 12.73 -10.46 -10.19
C VAL A 138 14.03 -10.05 -10.91
N GLN A 139 14.87 -9.25 -10.26
CA GLN A 139 16.13 -8.77 -10.85
C GLN A 139 17.31 -9.71 -10.59
N THR A 140 17.35 -10.33 -9.40
CA THR A 140 18.57 -10.98 -8.88
C THR A 140 18.42 -12.48 -8.69
N HIS A 141 17.20 -13.02 -8.74
CA HIS A 141 16.85 -14.40 -8.38
C HIS A 141 17.36 -14.85 -7.00
N THR A 142 17.66 -13.90 -6.12
CA THR A 142 18.17 -14.14 -4.77
C THR A 142 17.49 -13.21 -3.77
N LEU A 143 17.55 -13.58 -2.48
CA LEU A 143 17.09 -12.74 -1.38
C LEU A 143 18.23 -12.58 -0.39
N THR A 144 18.47 -11.35 0.04
CA THR A 144 19.57 -11.01 0.95
C THR A 144 19.04 -10.27 2.18
N TRP A 145 19.71 -10.37 3.32
CA TRP A 145 19.26 -9.67 4.53
C TRP A 145 19.06 -8.14 4.37
N PRO A 146 19.91 -7.41 3.62
CA PRO A 146 19.71 -5.97 3.40
C PRO A 146 18.39 -5.61 2.71
N VAL A 147 17.91 -6.45 1.77
CA VAL A 147 16.64 -6.15 1.09
C VAL A 147 15.43 -6.31 2.02
N GLY A 148 15.50 -7.26 2.96
CA GLY A 148 14.52 -7.41 4.03
C GLY A 148 14.45 -6.15 4.90
N TRP A 149 15.60 -5.65 5.35
CA TRP A 149 15.67 -4.43 6.15
C TRP A 149 15.16 -3.20 5.41
N LEU A 150 15.49 -3.04 4.12
CA LEU A 150 15.01 -1.93 3.29
C LEU A 150 13.49 -1.98 3.03
N SER A 151 12.85 -3.12 3.24
CA SER A 151 11.41 -3.24 3.08
C SER A 151 10.60 -2.73 4.29
N VAL A 152 11.21 -2.75 5.48
CA VAL A 152 10.59 -2.29 6.73
C VAL A 152 10.15 -0.82 6.65
N PRO A 153 11.01 0.15 6.27
CA PRO A 153 10.59 1.54 6.19
C PRO A 153 9.47 1.75 5.17
N ILE A 154 9.47 0.99 4.07
CA ILE A 154 8.41 1.07 3.05
C ILE A 154 7.08 0.55 3.62
N GLY A 155 7.08 -0.61 4.27
CA GLY A 155 5.89 -1.14 4.94
C GLY A 155 5.36 -0.18 6.01
N CYS A 156 6.25 0.40 6.82
CA CYS A 156 5.88 1.36 7.86
C CYS A 156 5.22 2.61 7.27
N LEU A 157 5.78 3.17 6.20
CA LEU A 157 5.22 4.36 5.55
C LEU A 157 3.87 4.08 4.89
N VAL A 158 3.71 2.94 4.22
CA VAL A 158 2.42 2.56 3.61
C VAL A 158 1.36 2.32 4.68
N MET A 159 1.71 1.61 5.76
CA MET A 159 0.82 1.42 6.90
C MET A 159 0.47 2.75 7.57
N ALA A 160 1.42 3.70 7.67
CA ALA A 160 1.16 5.02 8.23
C ALA A 160 0.14 5.81 7.39
N ILE A 161 0.21 5.71 6.06
CA ILE A 161 -0.80 6.29 5.15
C ILE A 161 -2.18 5.70 5.44
N LEU A 162 -2.27 4.36 5.57
CA LEU A 162 -3.53 3.69 5.87
C LEU A 162 -4.09 4.08 7.26
N VAL A 163 -3.23 4.18 8.28
CA VAL A 163 -3.65 4.62 9.62
C VAL A 163 -4.26 6.02 9.58
N VAL A 164 -3.65 6.95 8.83
CA VAL A 164 -4.21 8.30 8.66
C VAL A 164 -5.53 8.28 7.89
N ASN A 165 -5.65 7.41 6.88
CA ASN A 165 -6.91 7.22 6.15
C ASN A 165 -8.02 6.73 7.09
N ASN A 166 -7.76 5.70 7.88
CA ASN A 166 -8.71 5.14 8.84
C ASN A 166 -9.03 6.12 9.99
N LEU A 167 -8.09 6.99 10.38
CA LEU A 167 -8.33 8.06 11.34
C LEU A 167 -9.28 9.13 10.81
N ARG A 168 -9.16 9.49 9.53
CA ARG A 168 -10.03 10.49 8.88
C ARG A 168 -11.47 9.98 8.78
N ASP A 169 -11.62 8.69 8.50
CA ASP A 169 -12.89 8.07 8.17
C ASP A 169 -13.47 7.28 9.38
N ILE A 170 -12.97 7.53 10.59
CA ILE A 170 -13.28 6.77 11.81
C ILE A 170 -14.79 6.72 12.14
N ASP A 171 -15.51 7.83 11.94
CA ASP A 171 -16.93 7.92 12.27
C ASP A 171 -17.78 7.15 11.25
N GLU A 172 -17.44 7.24 9.96
CA GLU A 172 -18.07 6.48 8.89
C GLU A 172 -17.79 4.98 9.06
N ASP A 173 -16.52 4.61 9.28
CA ASP A 173 -16.11 3.21 9.49
C ASP A 173 -16.83 2.59 10.71
N ARG A 174 -17.09 3.36 11.77
CA ARG A 174 -17.89 2.89 12.94
C ARG A 174 -19.34 2.61 12.57
N GLN A 175 -19.96 3.45 11.73
CA GLN A 175 -21.36 3.26 11.31
C GLN A 175 -21.54 2.00 10.46
N TYR A 176 -20.56 1.69 9.61
CA TYR A 176 -20.57 0.48 8.76
C TYR A 176 -19.96 -0.75 9.46
N GLY A 177 -19.64 -0.68 10.76
CA GLY A 177 -19.13 -1.82 11.53
C GLY A 177 -17.73 -2.30 11.12
N LYS A 178 -16.95 -1.46 10.44
CA LYS A 178 -15.59 -1.80 10.00
C LYS A 178 -14.61 -1.73 11.17
N ALA A 179 -13.98 -2.87 11.46
CA ALA A 179 -12.96 -2.95 12.52
C ALA A 179 -11.58 -2.61 11.95
N SER A 180 -11.10 -1.40 12.24
CA SER A 180 -9.75 -0.91 11.96
C SER A 180 -9.04 -0.56 13.26
N LEU A 181 -7.73 -0.33 13.22
CA LEU A 181 -6.98 0.09 14.40
C LEU A 181 -7.57 1.37 15.02
N ALA A 182 -8.01 2.30 14.16
CA ALA A 182 -8.66 3.54 14.58
C ALA A 182 -10.03 3.29 15.22
N THR A 183 -10.90 2.46 14.64
CA THR A 183 -12.24 2.23 15.19
C THR A 183 -12.20 1.41 16.48
N ILE A 184 -11.29 0.44 16.59
CA ILE A 184 -11.15 -0.46 17.75
C ILE A 184 -10.47 0.26 18.94
N TRP A 185 -9.38 0.99 18.72
CA TRP A 185 -8.54 1.55 19.79
C TRP A 185 -8.68 3.07 19.95
N GLY A 186 -9.40 3.73 19.03
CA GLY A 186 -9.65 5.16 19.05
C GLY A 186 -8.48 6.02 18.55
N HIS A 187 -8.74 7.32 18.42
CA HIS A 187 -7.81 8.27 17.80
C HIS A 187 -6.43 8.30 18.47
N ARG A 188 -6.37 8.30 19.82
CA ARG A 188 -5.11 8.46 20.57
C ARG A 188 -4.12 7.33 20.29
N VAL A 189 -4.62 6.09 20.23
CA VAL A 189 -3.77 4.92 19.96
C VAL A 189 -3.32 4.92 18.50
N ALA A 190 -4.24 5.18 17.56
CA ALA A 190 -3.91 5.26 16.15
C ALA A 190 -2.87 6.36 15.84
N ALA A 191 -2.98 7.54 16.47
CA ALA A 191 -2.00 8.61 16.36
C ALA A 191 -0.63 8.21 16.94
N GLY A 192 -0.61 7.46 18.06
CA GLY A 192 0.60 6.89 18.63
C GLY A 192 1.28 5.88 17.71
N VAL A 193 0.49 4.97 17.11
CA VAL A 193 0.97 3.99 16.13
C VAL A 193 1.53 4.69 14.89
N PHE A 194 0.85 5.71 14.36
CA PHE A 194 1.37 6.53 13.26
C PHE A 194 2.75 7.11 13.58
N CYS A 195 2.92 7.72 14.75
CA CYS A 195 4.22 8.24 15.19
C CYS A 195 5.28 7.14 15.31
N GLY A 196 4.92 5.99 15.88
CA GLY A 196 5.82 4.84 16.00
C GLY A 196 6.29 4.32 14.63
N LEU A 197 5.39 4.24 13.66
CA LEU A 197 5.71 3.83 12.28
C LEU A 197 6.70 4.79 11.62
N LEU A 198 6.53 6.11 11.80
CA LEU A 198 7.50 7.09 11.29
C LEU A 198 8.87 6.92 11.95
N ILE A 199 8.91 6.75 13.27
CA ILE A 199 10.17 6.53 14.02
C ILE A 199 10.88 5.28 13.49
N ILE A 200 10.16 4.17 13.31
CA ILE A 200 10.72 2.92 12.78
C ILE A 200 11.19 3.12 11.34
N ALA A 201 10.43 3.82 10.50
CA ALA A 201 10.81 4.08 9.11
C ALA A 201 12.11 4.87 9.01
N PHE A 202 12.24 6.01 9.69
CA PHE A 202 13.48 6.79 9.66
C PHE A 202 14.62 6.10 10.42
N GLY A 203 14.33 5.49 11.56
CA GLY A 203 15.32 4.81 12.41
C GLY A 203 15.94 3.60 11.72
N SER A 204 15.15 2.80 10.99
CA SER A 204 15.67 1.64 10.26
C SER A 204 16.64 2.04 9.15
N VAL A 205 16.39 3.14 8.44
CA VAL A 205 17.31 3.67 7.42
C VAL A 205 18.62 4.15 8.06
N VAL A 206 18.54 4.87 9.18
CA VAL A 206 19.73 5.32 9.93
C VAL A 206 20.54 4.11 10.41
N MET A 207 19.89 3.14 11.03
CA MET A 207 20.53 1.93 11.55
C MET A 207 21.26 1.14 10.44
N LEU A 208 20.64 1.03 9.26
CA LEU A 208 21.23 0.35 8.11
C LEU A 208 22.52 1.03 7.62
N VAL A 209 22.56 2.36 7.59
CA VAL A 209 23.75 3.11 7.16
C VAL A 209 24.84 3.10 8.24
N VAL A 210 24.47 3.33 9.50
CA VAL A 210 25.43 3.36 10.63
C VAL A 210 26.07 1.99 10.87
N SER A 211 25.36 0.90 10.60
CA SER A 211 25.92 -0.47 10.65
C SER A 211 26.85 -0.79 9.48
N GLY A 212 27.06 0.13 8.53
CA GLY A 212 27.93 -0.06 7.36
C GLY A 212 27.30 -0.89 6.24
N ALA A 213 26.02 -1.24 6.34
CA ALA A 213 25.34 -2.08 5.36
C ALA A 213 24.84 -1.32 4.12
N GLY A 214 25.01 0.00 4.07
CA GLY A 214 24.56 0.84 2.96
C GLY A 214 25.38 2.12 2.79
N PRO A 215 25.40 2.69 1.57
CA PRO A 215 26.06 3.96 1.30
C PRO A 215 25.35 5.14 1.98
N TRP A 216 26.11 6.19 2.31
CA TRP A 216 25.62 7.41 2.97
C TRP A 216 24.45 8.08 2.25
N ILE A 217 24.36 7.95 0.92
CA ILE A 217 23.26 8.51 0.12
C ILE A 217 21.89 7.94 0.51
N TRP A 218 21.84 6.76 1.13
CA TRP A 218 20.57 6.19 1.62
C TRP A 218 19.97 6.99 2.79
N LEU A 219 20.71 7.92 3.40
CA LEU A 219 20.19 8.87 4.39
C LEU A 219 19.39 10.03 3.77
N ALA A 220 19.37 10.17 2.44
CA ALA A 220 18.63 11.24 1.76
C ALA A 220 17.15 11.40 2.18
N PRO A 221 16.38 10.33 2.51
CA PRO A 221 15.03 10.49 3.05
C PRO A 221 14.94 11.30 4.35
N LEU A 222 16.01 11.43 5.14
CA LEU A 222 16.01 12.27 6.34
C LEU A 222 15.79 13.77 6.02
N LEU A 223 16.01 14.19 4.78
CA LEU A 223 15.66 15.54 4.32
C LEU A 223 14.15 15.82 4.44
N THR A 224 13.31 14.77 4.48
CA THR A 224 11.86 14.91 4.66
C THR A 224 11.42 14.84 6.13
N LEU A 225 12.35 14.76 7.08
CA LEU A 225 12.06 14.67 8.50
C LEU A 225 11.26 15.88 9.03
N PRO A 226 11.54 17.14 8.66
CA PRO A 226 10.74 18.29 9.10
C PRO A 226 9.26 18.18 8.71
N GLN A 227 8.98 17.69 7.50
CA GLN A 227 7.63 17.44 7.01
C GLN A 227 6.96 16.32 7.81
N ALA A 228 7.67 15.22 8.06
CA ALA A 228 7.16 14.11 8.86
C ALA A 228 6.82 14.53 10.29
N LEU A 229 7.64 15.39 10.92
CA LEU A 229 7.36 15.95 12.25
C LEU A 229 6.13 16.86 12.25
N THR A 230 5.94 17.65 11.19
CA THR A 230 4.73 18.47 11.02
C THR A 230 3.49 17.60 10.92
N LEU A 231 3.53 16.53 10.12
CA LEU A 231 2.42 15.57 10.00
C LEU A 231 2.14 14.85 11.32
N ALA A 232 3.18 14.40 12.03
CA ALA A 232 3.04 13.77 13.34
C ALA A 232 2.34 14.70 14.35
N ARG A 233 2.69 15.99 14.37
CA ARG A 233 2.02 16.98 15.22
C ARG A 233 0.56 17.16 14.81
N GLN A 234 0.25 17.27 13.52
CA GLN A 234 -1.12 17.40 13.03
C GLN A 234 -1.98 16.20 13.41
N VAL A 235 -1.45 14.97 13.26
CA VAL A 235 -2.17 13.74 13.62
C VAL A 235 -2.38 13.66 15.13
N LEU A 236 -1.38 13.99 15.95
CA LEU A 236 -1.51 13.99 17.42
C LEU A 236 -2.47 15.06 17.96
N GLN A 237 -2.55 16.21 17.28
CA GLN A 237 -3.42 17.32 17.66
C GLN A 237 -4.81 17.22 17.03
N GLY A 238 -5.00 16.32 16.08
CA GLY A 238 -6.30 16.02 15.48
C GLY A 238 -7.31 15.69 16.58
N ARG A 239 -8.51 16.24 16.47
CA ARG A 239 -9.64 15.83 17.31
C ARG A 239 -10.53 14.92 16.48
N GLU A 240 -11.11 13.90 17.11
CA GLU A 240 -12.27 13.20 16.55
C GLU A 240 -13.32 14.29 16.22
N ARG A 241 -13.91 14.23 15.02
CA ARG A 241 -14.98 15.17 14.67
C ARG A 241 -16.09 14.94 15.68
N ALA A 242 -16.48 15.98 16.41
CA ALA A 242 -17.64 15.89 17.28
C ALA A 242 -18.86 15.68 16.37
N VAL A 243 -19.45 14.48 16.43
CA VAL A 243 -20.74 14.18 15.80
C VAL A 243 -21.79 15.02 16.54
N PHE A 244 -22.35 16.02 15.85
CA PHE A 244 -23.55 16.73 16.30
C PHE A 244 -24.79 16.11 15.66
#